data_AF-A0A2T1M3K5-F1
#
_entry.id   AF-A0A2T1M3K5-F1
#
_cell.length_a   1.000
_cell.length_b   1.000
_cell.length_c   1.000
_cell.angle_alpha   90.00
_cell.angle_beta   90.00
_cell.angle_gamma   90.00
#
_symmetry.space_group_name_H-M   'P 1'
#
loop_
_entity.id
_entity.type
_entity.pdbx_description
1 polymer ?
#
loop_
_entity_poly.entity_id
_entity_poly.type
_entity_poly.pdbx_seq_one_letter_code
_entity_poly.pdbx_strand_id
1 'polypeptide(L)'
;MQFLPVYRWQGGLLGSCVGEWLPQFNTDTQTVIPYLQIGQHLINDFIEKRQLSEQDWLNIYQQYSKELKNCRSGELILSLLPLFLFYHDSRWELEQQLYLVETLWQQPAQTINDVLVWGYLCSLILREELQPQQWLDDLIQVAHSRQTSLKELLELVKRLLDDAVPLHQGIKQITLKETPFQVAIAFSVYCFGSTPNDVGLSITRASQIKKQNSLTIALTGFLVGLYNSISGFPLAWRKKSQNEPLTQLLNQQVIQMFGLWSGVYEINSNTPPSTFTLAASGVIQRRTSLNLVSQDNN
;
A
#
# COMPACT_ATOMS: atom_id res chain seq x y z
N MET A 1 -19.22 -1.48 -5.62
CA MET A 1 -19.62 -0.66 -4.45
C MET A 1 -18.47 0.32 -4.23
N GLN A 2 -18.66 1.62 -4.47
CA GLN A 2 -17.57 2.59 -4.29
C GLN A 2 -17.39 2.83 -2.79
N PHE A 3 -16.23 2.47 -2.26
CA PHE A 3 -15.86 2.77 -0.89
C PHE A 3 -15.25 4.16 -0.82
N LEU A 4 -15.49 4.88 0.29
CA LEU A 4 -14.78 6.14 0.54
C LEU A 4 -13.27 5.89 0.53
N PRO A 5 -12.46 6.78 -0.07
CA PRO A 5 -11.02 6.57 -0.18
C PRO A 5 -10.33 6.31 1.18
N VAL A 6 -10.81 6.93 2.25
CA VAL A 6 -10.32 6.68 3.63
C VAL A 6 -10.41 5.21 4.05
N TYR A 7 -11.47 4.48 3.67
CA TYR A 7 -11.59 3.05 3.99
C TYR A 7 -10.57 2.21 3.21
N ARG A 8 -10.17 2.64 2.02
CA ARG A 8 -9.08 2.03 1.25
C ARG A 8 -7.74 2.27 1.92
N TRP A 9 -7.49 3.49 2.41
CA TRP A 9 -6.26 3.81 3.15
C TRP A 9 -6.15 2.98 4.44
N GLN A 10 -7.23 2.91 5.22
CA GLN A 10 -7.32 2.06 6.41
C GLN A 10 -7.13 0.57 6.07
N GLY A 11 -7.76 0.11 4.98
CA GLY A 11 -7.60 -1.25 4.49
C GLY A 11 -6.15 -1.58 4.15
N GLY A 12 -5.46 -0.70 3.43
CA GLY A 12 -4.05 -0.86 3.08
C GLY A 12 -3.17 -0.97 4.32
N LEU A 13 -3.25 -0.01 5.25
CA LEU A 13 -2.43 -0.02 6.46
C LEU A 13 -2.73 -1.23 7.35
N LEU A 14 -4.01 -1.55 7.58
CA LEU A 14 -4.39 -2.77 8.32
C LEU A 14 -3.79 -4.00 7.66
N GLY A 15 -3.93 -4.11 6.34
CA GLY A 15 -3.41 -5.20 5.52
C GLY A 15 -1.90 -5.39 5.70
N SER A 16 -1.15 -4.29 5.72
CA SER A 16 0.31 -4.32 5.92
C SER A 16 0.74 -4.87 7.28
N CYS A 17 -0.13 -4.79 8.29
CA CYS A 17 0.16 -5.29 9.63
C CYS A 17 -0.25 -6.77 9.82
N VAL A 18 -1.15 -7.32 9.01
CA VAL A 18 -1.81 -8.63 9.26
C VAL A 18 -0.83 -9.77 9.55
N GLY A 19 0.32 -9.79 8.86
CA GLY A 19 1.35 -10.81 9.03
C GLY A 19 2.01 -10.82 10.41
N GLU A 20 2.01 -9.69 11.12
CA GLU A 20 2.71 -9.53 12.40
C GLU A 20 1.87 -10.03 13.59
N TRP A 21 0.55 -9.82 13.58
CA TRP A 21 -0.30 -10.13 14.73
C TRP A 21 -1.16 -11.38 14.54
N LEU A 22 -1.27 -11.94 13.33
CA LEU A 22 -1.95 -13.22 13.14
C LEU A 22 -0.98 -14.40 13.36
N PRO A 23 -1.23 -15.28 14.37
CA PRO A 23 -0.29 -16.36 14.72
C PRO A 23 -0.03 -17.34 13.57
N GLN A 24 -1.01 -17.55 12.70
CA GLN A 24 -0.90 -18.41 11.52
C GLN A 24 0.08 -17.88 10.46
N PHE A 25 0.45 -16.60 10.53
CA PHE A 25 1.33 -15.90 9.60
C PHE A 25 2.62 -15.42 10.24
N ASN A 26 2.62 -15.18 11.56
CA ASN A 26 3.79 -14.83 12.33
C ASN A 26 4.65 -16.09 12.60
N THR A 27 5.34 -16.55 11.56
CA THR A 27 6.20 -17.76 11.60
C THR A 27 7.68 -17.45 11.38
N ASP A 28 8.02 -16.20 11.01
CA ASP A 28 9.37 -15.78 10.64
C ASP A 28 10.08 -15.04 11.78
N THR A 29 11.41 -15.10 11.80
CA THR A 29 12.27 -14.27 12.68
C THR A 29 12.44 -12.84 12.16
N GLN A 30 12.03 -12.55 10.92
CA GLN A 30 12.13 -11.24 10.28
C GLN A 30 10.77 -10.52 10.37
N THR A 31 10.67 -9.56 11.29
CA THR A 31 9.50 -8.68 11.45
C THR A 31 9.61 -7.47 10.52
N VAL A 32 8.47 -6.97 10.03
CA VAL A 32 8.38 -5.71 9.28
C VAL A 32 8.05 -4.50 10.16
N ILE A 33 7.84 -4.70 11.46
CA ILE A 33 7.43 -3.63 12.39
C ILE A 33 8.32 -2.39 12.31
N PRO A 34 9.67 -2.48 12.25
CA PRO A 34 10.52 -1.28 12.20
C PRO A 34 10.20 -0.40 10.97
N TYR A 35 9.94 -1.01 9.82
CA TYR A 35 9.59 -0.27 8.61
C TYR A 35 8.20 0.36 8.70
N LEU A 36 7.23 -0.35 9.28
CA LEU A 36 5.91 0.20 9.55
C LEU A 36 5.96 1.36 10.57
N GLN A 37 6.89 1.33 11.53
CA GLN A 37 7.12 2.42 12.48
C GLN A 37 7.71 3.66 11.82
N ILE A 38 8.58 3.52 10.82
CA ILE A 38 9.04 4.64 9.99
C ILE A 38 7.85 5.26 9.25
N GLY A 39 6.99 4.44 8.65
CA GLY A 39 5.74 4.91 8.03
C GLY A 39 4.84 5.63 9.03
N GLN A 40 4.66 5.07 10.23
CA GLN A 40 3.90 5.70 11.31
C GLN A 40 4.46 7.08 11.67
N HIS A 41 5.79 7.22 11.78
CA HIS A 41 6.46 8.50 12.02
C HIS A 41 6.18 9.51 10.90
N LEU A 42 6.27 9.08 9.63
CA LEU A 42 5.95 9.92 8.49
C LEU A 42 4.51 10.44 8.53
N ILE A 43 3.53 9.60 8.90
CA ILE A 43 2.15 10.04 9.04
C ILE A 43 2.05 11.16 10.09
N ASN A 44 2.72 11.00 11.24
CA ASN A 44 2.74 12.03 12.28
C ASN A 44 3.33 13.35 11.78
N ASP A 45 4.46 13.31 11.09
CA ASP A 45 5.06 14.53 10.55
C ASP A 45 4.14 15.20 9.51
N PHE A 46 3.46 14.42 8.65
CA PHE A 46 2.45 14.98 7.75
C PHE A 46 1.30 15.63 8.51
N ILE A 47 0.85 15.01 9.60
CA ILE A 47 -0.23 15.55 10.43
C ILE A 47 0.17 16.89 11.05
N GLU A 48 1.37 16.97 11.61
CA GLU A 48 1.85 18.16 12.33
C GLU A 48 2.28 19.29 11.39
N LYS A 49 3.01 18.95 10.32
CA LYS A 49 3.74 19.93 9.50
C LYS A 49 3.07 20.20 8.15
N ARG A 50 2.14 19.34 7.72
CA ARG A 50 1.42 19.36 6.42
C ARG A 50 2.30 19.11 5.19
N GLN A 51 3.56 19.52 5.24
CA GLN A 51 4.57 19.28 4.23
C GLN A 51 5.90 19.01 4.92
N LEU A 52 6.64 18.03 4.41
CA LEU A 52 7.95 17.67 4.94
C LEU A 52 9.03 18.51 4.28
N SER A 53 9.85 19.16 5.09
CA SER A 53 11.07 19.83 4.64
C SER A 53 12.22 18.83 4.47
N GLU A 54 13.29 19.23 3.78
CA GLU A 54 14.52 18.43 3.70
C GLU A 54 15.08 18.07 5.09
N GLN A 55 14.95 18.99 6.06
CA GLN A 55 15.40 18.74 7.43
C GLN A 55 14.56 17.65 8.11
N ASP A 56 13.25 17.59 7.84
CA ASP A 56 12.38 16.53 8.37
C ASP A 56 12.80 15.16 7.83
N TRP A 57 13.03 15.07 6.52
CA TRP A 57 13.55 13.86 5.87
C TRP A 57 14.90 13.42 6.45
N LEU A 58 15.80 14.37 6.70
CA LEU A 58 17.09 14.09 7.32
C LEU A 58 16.94 13.59 8.76
N ASN A 59 16.04 14.17 9.55
CA ASN A 59 15.77 13.76 10.93
C ASN A 59 15.26 12.31 10.97
N ILE A 60 14.34 11.94 10.08
CA ILE A 60 13.84 10.56 9.96
C ILE A 60 14.99 9.61 9.62
N TYR A 61 15.84 9.97 8.65
CA TYR A 61 17.00 9.14 8.31
C TYR A 61 17.93 8.93 9.49
N GLN A 62 18.26 9.99 10.23
CA GLN A 62 19.15 9.91 11.38
C GLN A 62 18.56 9.00 12.47
N GLN A 63 17.27 9.14 12.75
CA GLN A 63 16.57 8.33 13.74
C GLN A 63 16.50 6.85 13.38
N TYR A 64 16.28 6.52 12.10
CA TYR A 64 16.09 5.14 11.61
C TYR A 64 17.22 4.67 10.70
N SER A 65 18.42 5.22 10.88
CA SER A 65 19.56 4.97 9.99
C SER A 65 19.96 3.49 9.95
N LYS A 66 19.74 2.74 11.03
CA LYS A 66 20.04 1.31 11.11
C LYS A 66 19.14 0.50 10.18
N GLU A 67 17.86 0.82 10.13
CA GLU A 67 16.84 0.15 9.32
C GLU A 67 16.93 0.61 7.86
N LEU A 68 17.16 1.91 7.63
CA LEU A 68 17.17 2.50 6.29
C LEU A 68 18.47 2.26 5.52
N LYS A 69 19.59 2.04 6.21
CA LYS A 69 20.88 1.75 5.56
C LYS A 69 20.84 0.35 4.93
N ASN A 70 21.02 0.29 3.61
CA ASN A 70 20.88 -0.93 2.80
C ASN A 70 19.48 -1.55 2.84
N CYS A 71 18.45 -0.73 3.07
CA CYS A 71 17.06 -1.13 3.02
C CYS A 71 16.70 -1.65 1.62
N ARG A 72 15.98 -2.77 1.55
CA ARG A 72 15.54 -3.35 0.28
C ARG A 72 14.34 -2.58 -0.24
N SER A 73 14.10 -2.63 -1.56
CA SER A 73 12.95 -1.94 -2.19
C SER A 73 11.63 -2.24 -1.49
N GLY A 74 11.36 -3.50 -1.10
CA GLY A 74 10.13 -3.87 -0.39
C GLY A 74 10.04 -3.29 1.02
N GLU A 75 11.14 -3.26 1.76
CA GLU A 75 11.21 -2.70 3.11
C GLU A 75 11.02 -1.16 3.05
N LEU A 76 11.64 -0.52 2.06
CA LEU A 76 11.50 0.91 1.81
C LEU A 76 10.06 1.27 1.40
N ILE A 77 9.41 0.43 0.59
CA ILE A 77 7.98 0.56 0.26
C ILE A 77 7.15 0.56 1.55
N LEU A 78 7.40 -0.34 2.52
CA LEU A 78 6.66 -0.36 3.78
C LEU A 78 6.88 0.91 4.62
N SER A 79 8.10 1.45 4.61
CA SER A 79 8.38 2.74 5.25
C SER A 79 7.67 3.91 4.57
N LEU A 80 7.44 3.82 3.26
CA LEU A 80 6.89 4.92 2.47
C LEU A 80 5.41 4.76 2.10
N LEU A 81 4.69 3.80 2.67
CA LEU A 81 3.25 3.64 2.46
C LEU A 81 2.45 4.95 2.59
N PRO A 82 2.73 5.84 3.57
CA PRO A 82 2.02 7.11 3.67
C PRO A 82 2.15 8.00 2.44
N LEU A 83 3.31 7.98 1.75
CA LEU A 83 3.50 8.76 0.53
C LEU A 83 2.61 8.26 -0.60
N PHE A 84 2.48 6.94 -0.76
CA PHE A 84 1.61 6.39 -1.80
C PHE A 84 0.14 6.67 -1.51
N LEU A 85 -0.25 6.75 -0.25
CA LEU A 85 -1.60 7.17 0.12
C LEU A 85 -1.80 8.65 -0.17
N PHE A 86 -0.90 9.52 0.30
CA PHE A 86 -1.07 10.98 0.24
C PHE A 86 -0.90 11.54 -1.18
N TYR A 87 0.01 11.02 -2.00
CA TYR A 87 0.30 11.54 -3.34
C TYR A 87 -0.21 10.63 -4.47
N HIS A 88 -1.22 9.78 -4.22
CA HIS A 88 -1.73 8.84 -5.22
C HIS A 88 -2.31 9.51 -6.47
N ASP A 89 -2.78 10.75 -6.35
CA ASP A 89 -3.34 11.56 -7.42
C ASP A 89 -2.32 12.48 -8.11
N SER A 90 -1.08 12.54 -7.59
CA SER A 90 -0.02 13.43 -8.06
C SER A 90 1.32 12.72 -8.19
N ARG A 91 1.56 12.18 -9.39
CA ARG A 91 2.82 11.50 -9.73
C ARG A 91 4.05 12.41 -9.55
N TRP A 92 3.91 13.68 -9.92
CA TRP A 92 5.03 14.63 -9.81
C TRP A 92 5.41 14.86 -8.35
N GLU A 93 4.45 15.07 -7.45
CA GLU A 93 4.76 15.28 -6.01
C GLU A 93 5.37 14.02 -5.38
N LEU A 94 4.85 12.84 -5.71
CA LEU A 94 5.45 11.58 -5.26
C LEU A 94 6.92 11.46 -5.71
N GLU A 95 7.21 11.78 -6.98
CA GLU A 95 8.57 11.78 -7.52
C GLU A 95 9.49 12.79 -6.81
N GLN A 96 8.99 13.98 -6.46
CA GLN A 96 9.75 14.95 -5.68
C GLN A 96 10.10 14.42 -4.29
N GLN A 97 9.15 13.80 -3.58
CA GLN A 97 9.43 13.22 -2.26
C GLN A 97 10.43 12.06 -2.36
N LEU A 98 10.31 11.20 -3.37
CA LEU A 98 11.21 10.07 -3.56
C LEU A 98 12.62 10.50 -3.99
N TYR A 99 12.78 11.64 -4.66
CA TYR A 99 14.09 12.24 -4.91
C TYR A 99 14.79 12.67 -3.61
N LEU A 100 14.04 13.19 -2.63
CA LEU A 100 14.60 13.49 -1.30
C LEU A 100 15.02 12.22 -0.57
N VAL A 101 14.23 11.14 -0.68
CA VAL A 101 14.62 9.83 -0.14
C VAL A 101 15.90 9.31 -0.80
N GLU A 102 16.00 9.39 -2.13
CA GLU A 102 17.20 9.00 -2.87
C GLU A 102 18.45 9.71 -2.35
N THR A 103 18.38 11.04 -2.28
CA THR A 103 19.51 11.91 -1.99
C THR A 103 19.88 11.94 -0.50
N LEU A 104 18.90 12.12 0.38
CA LEU A 104 19.12 12.30 1.82
C LEU A 104 19.28 10.98 2.55
N TRP A 105 18.54 9.94 2.16
CA TRP A 105 18.65 8.61 2.76
C TRP A 105 19.67 7.73 2.03
N GLN A 106 20.35 8.28 1.02
CA GLN A 106 21.41 7.63 0.24
C GLN A 106 20.96 6.29 -0.35
N GLN A 107 19.71 6.22 -0.80
CA GLN A 107 19.16 5.00 -1.39
C GLN A 107 19.65 4.85 -2.83
N PRO A 108 19.94 3.63 -3.29
CA PRO A 108 20.29 3.42 -4.70
C PRO A 108 19.15 3.86 -5.62
N ALA A 109 19.47 4.53 -6.73
CA ALA A 109 18.50 4.92 -7.75
C ALA A 109 17.61 3.75 -8.20
N GLN A 110 18.18 2.54 -8.27
CA GLN A 110 17.45 1.33 -8.62
C GLN A 110 16.33 0.98 -7.61
N THR A 111 16.62 1.13 -6.31
CA THR A 111 15.64 0.93 -5.23
C THR A 111 14.49 1.93 -5.38
N ILE A 112 14.81 3.19 -5.65
CA ILE A 112 13.82 4.25 -5.83
C ILE A 112 12.96 4.02 -7.07
N ASN A 113 13.56 3.53 -8.16
CA ASN A 113 12.80 3.17 -9.35
C ASN A 113 11.84 2.00 -9.10
N ASP A 114 12.24 0.97 -8.34
CA ASP A 114 11.32 -0.10 -7.94
C ASP A 114 10.15 0.45 -7.09
N VAL A 115 10.45 1.37 -6.17
CA VAL A 115 9.47 2.04 -5.30
C VAL A 115 8.48 2.88 -6.13
N LEU A 116 8.96 3.55 -7.18
CA LEU A 116 8.12 4.30 -8.11
C LEU A 116 7.18 3.39 -8.91
N VAL A 117 7.64 2.22 -9.36
CA VAL A 117 6.80 1.21 -10.01
C VAL A 117 5.68 0.77 -9.07
N TRP A 118 6.01 0.51 -7.80
CA TRP A 118 5.01 0.18 -6.77
C TRP A 118 4.02 1.33 -6.53
N GLY A 119 4.52 2.57 -6.41
CA GLY A 119 3.69 3.77 -6.25
C GLY A 119 2.71 3.95 -7.41
N TYR A 120 3.13 3.65 -8.64
CA TYR A 120 2.25 3.66 -9.80
C TYR A 120 1.11 2.63 -9.67
N LEU A 121 1.40 1.39 -9.26
CA LEU A 121 0.35 0.40 -8.98
C LEU A 121 -0.63 0.88 -7.89
N CYS A 122 -0.12 1.48 -6.81
CA CYS A 122 -0.96 2.04 -5.76
C CYS A 122 -1.88 3.14 -6.29
N SER A 123 -1.36 4.01 -7.17
CA SER A 123 -2.14 5.08 -7.82
C SER A 123 -3.27 4.52 -8.67
N LEU A 124 -3.02 3.48 -9.47
CA LEU A 124 -4.05 2.81 -10.29
C LEU A 124 -5.17 2.23 -9.41
N ILE A 125 -4.82 1.61 -8.28
CA ILE A 125 -5.80 1.04 -7.35
C ILE A 125 -6.63 2.15 -6.69
N LEU A 126 -5.98 3.16 -6.14
CA LEU A 126 -6.64 4.23 -5.37
C LEU A 126 -7.51 5.15 -6.24
N ARG A 127 -7.13 5.33 -7.51
CA ARG A 127 -7.89 6.10 -8.50
C ARG A 127 -8.99 5.29 -9.19
N GLU A 128 -9.14 4.01 -8.85
CA GLU A 128 -10.08 3.09 -9.51
C GLU A 128 -9.81 2.92 -11.02
N GLU A 129 -8.54 3.07 -11.43
CA GLU A 129 -8.09 3.00 -12.83
C GLU A 129 -7.50 1.64 -13.20
N LEU A 130 -7.48 0.68 -12.27
CA LEU A 130 -6.93 -0.66 -12.49
C LEU A 130 -7.81 -1.46 -13.49
N GLN A 131 -7.39 -1.50 -14.76
CA GLN A 131 -8.05 -2.29 -15.80
C GLN A 131 -7.61 -3.75 -15.75
N PRO A 132 -8.49 -4.74 -15.47
CA PRO A 132 -8.11 -6.12 -15.19
C PRO A 132 -7.19 -6.79 -16.22
N GLN A 133 -7.29 -6.39 -17.49
CA GLN A 133 -6.53 -6.99 -18.59
C GLN A 133 -5.25 -6.25 -18.96
N GLN A 134 -5.04 -5.02 -18.47
CA GLN A 134 -3.96 -4.12 -18.94
C GLN A 134 -3.03 -3.64 -17.83
N TRP A 135 -3.50 -3.61 -16.58
CA TRP A 135 -2.75 -3.00 -15.47
C TRP A 135 -1.33 -3.54 -15.30
N LEU A 136 -1.11 -4.82 -15.59
CA LEU A 136 0.21 -5.44 -15.47
C LEU A 136 1.12 -5.11 -16.65
N ASP A 137 0.56 -4.96 -17.86
CA ASP A 137 1.31 -4.49 -19.03
C ASP A 137 1.75 -3.04 -18.86
N ASP A 138 0.87 -2.18 -18.34
CA ASP A 138 1.19 -0.80 -17.98
C ASP A 138 2.29 -0.75 -16.91
N LEU A 139 2.20 -1.61 -15.89
CA LEU A 139 3.20 -1.71 -14.83
C LEU A 139 4.57 -2.16 -15.36
N ILE A 140 4.59 -3.13 -16.28
CA ILE A 140 5.81 -3.58 -16.97
C ILE A 140 6.40 -2.45 -17.83
N GLN A 141 5.57 -1.68 -18.53
CA GLN A 141 6.02 -0.54 -19.33
C GLN A 141 6.65 0.53 -18.44
N VAL A 142 6.05 0.86 -17.29
CA VAL A 142 6.62 1.79 -16.33
C VAL A 142 7.96 1.27 -15.81
N ALA A 143 8.03 -0.01 -15.42
CA ALA A 143 9.28 -0.65 -15.01
C ALA A 143 10.37 -0.60 -16.09
N HIS A 144 9.99 -0.79 -17.36
CA HIS A 144 10.91 -0.68 -18.49
C HIS A 144 11.42 0.75 -18.69
N SER A 145 10.53 1.74 -18.67
CA SER A 145 10.90 3.16 -18.84
C SER A 145 11.87 3.65 -17.76
N ARG A 146 11.75 3.09 -16.55
CA ARG A 146 12.59 3.38 -15.38
C ARG A 146 13.83 2.48 -15.30
N GLN A 147 14.02 1.55 -16.24
CA GLN A 147 15.15 0.62 -16.30
C GLN A 147 15.31 -0.24 -15.03
N THR A 148 14.18 -0.66 -14.44
CA THR A 148 14.21 -1.42 -13.20
C THR A 148 14.49 -2.90 -13.43
N SER A 149 15.11 -3.56 -12.46
CA SER A 149 15.33 -5.01 -12.48
C SER A 149 14.07 -5.76 -12.07
N LEU A 150 13.08 -5.05 -11.51
CA LEU A 150 11.74 -5.58 -11.28
C LEU A 150 11.03 -5.93 -12.61
N LYS A 151 11.38 -5.28 -13.74
CA LYS A 151 10.78 -5.54 -15.05
C LYS A 151 10.70 -7.04 -15.38
N GLU A 152 11.82 -7.75 -15.33
CA GLU A 152 11.86 -9.15 -15.71
C GLU A 152 11.05 -10.07 -14.78
N LEU A 153 10.95 -9.68 -13.50
CA LEU A 153 10.12 -10.38 -12.54
C LEU A 153 8.64 -10.12 -12.80
N LEU A 154 8.26 -8.90 -13.19
CA LEU A 154 6.88 -8.59 -13.58
C LEU A 154 6.47 -9.30 -14.88
N GLU A 155 7.37 -9.40 -15.86
CA GLU A 155 7.15 -10.22 -17.07
C GLU A 155 6.97 -11.71 -16.74
N LEU A 156 7.72 -12.21 -15.75
CA LEU A 156 7.50 -13.57 -15.23
C LEU A 156 6.12 -13.67 -14.54
N VAL A 157 5.77 -12.71 -13.67
CA VAL A 157 4.48 -12.68 -12.98
C VAL A 157 3.32 -12.67 -13.99
N LYS A 158 3.43 -11.87 -15.06
CA LYS A 158 2.42 -11.83 -16.14
C LYS A 158 2.22 -13.21 -16.76
N ARG A 159 3.30 -13.86 -17.20
CA ARG A 159 3.22 -15.21 -17.78
C ARG A 159 2.59 -16.21 -16.80
N LEU A 160 2.97 -16.16 -15.52
CA LEU A 160 2.41 -17.05 -14.51
C LEU A 160 0.90 -16.83 -14.29
N LEU A 161 0.42 -15.60 -14.42
CA LEU A 161 -1.00 -15.27 -14.32
C LEU A 161 -1.76 -15.69 -15.59
N ASP A 162 -1.21 -15.37 -16.77
CA ASP A 162 -1.81 -15.70 -18.08
C ASP A 162 -1.93 -17.22 -18.27
N ASP A 163 -0.90 -17.98 -17.88
CA ASP A 163 -0.87 -19.45 -17.96
C ASP A 163 -1.61 -20.14 -16.79
N ALA A 164 -2.20 -19.37 -15.87
CA ALA A 164 -2.87 -19.87 -14.66
C ALA A 164 -2.03 -20.88 -13.85
N VAL A 165 -0.73 -20.62 -13.74
CA VAL A 165 0.23 -21.55 -13.13
C VAL A 165 -0.11 -21.81 -11.66
N PRO A 166 -0.12 -23.07 -11.20
CA PRO A 166 -0.36 -23.39 -9.78
C PRO A 166 0.63 -22.69 -8.85
N LEU A 167 0.13 -22.25 -7.68
CA LEU A 167 0.89 -21.46 -6.69
C LEU A 167 2.27 -22.05 -6.37
N HIS A 168 2.36 -23.35 -6.12
CA HIS A 168 3.62 -24.01 -5.76
C HIS A 168 4.68 -23.94 -6.87
N GLN A 169 4.26 -23.89 -8.14
CA GLN A 169 5.16 -23.71 -9.29
C GLN A 169 5.53 -22.24 -9.45
N GLY A 170 4.57 -21.32 -9.29
CA GLY A 170 4.82 -19.87 -9.31
C GLY A 170 5.85 -19.44 -8.25
N ILE A 171 5.72 -19.95 -7.02
CA ILE A 171 6.69 -19.73 -5.94
C ILE A 171 8.08 -20.18 -6.38
N LYS A 172 8.21 -21.40 -6.91
CA LYS A 172 9.51 -21.93 -7.37
C LYS A 172 10.12 -21.03 -8.44
N GLN A 173 9.37 -20.67 -9.48
CA GLN A 173 9.90 -19.86 -10.58
C GLN A 173 10.32 -18.45 -10.14
N ILE A 174 9.53 -17.78 -9.30
CA ILE A 174 9.85 -16.43 -8.81
C ILE A 174 11.06 -16.46 -7.87
N THR A 175 11.15 -17.47 -6.99
CA THR A 175 12.26 -17.58 -6.03
C THR A 175 13.57 -18.11 -6.63
N LEU A 176 13.51 -18.77 -7.80
CA LEU A 176 14.69 -19.23 -8.53
C LEU A 176 15.43 -18.10 -9.24
N LYS A 177 14.77 -16.97 -9.55
CA LYS A 177 15.49 -15.78 -9.99
C LYS A 177 16.23 -15.19 -8.78
N GLU A 178 17.56 -15.30 -8.78
CA GLU A 178 18.48 -14.99 -7.66
C GLU A 178 18.55 -13.50 -7.27
N THR A 179 17.51 -12.71 -7.50
CA THR A 179 17.38 -11.31 -7.05
C THR A 179 16.52 -11.25 -5.78
N PRO A 180 17.05 -11.60 -4.59
CA PRO A 180 16.25 -11.76 -3.37
C PRO A 180 15.53 -10.47 -2.97
N PHE A 181 16.02 -9.31 -3.39
CA PHE A 181 15.52 -7.99 -2.98
C PHE A 181 14.16 -7.62 -3.58
N GLN A 182 13.79 -8.19 -4.73
CA GLN A 182 12.54 -7.86 -5.45
C GLN A 182 11.51 -9.00 -5.42
N VAL A 183 11.88 -10.17 -4.91
CA VAL A 183 10.99 -11.35 -4.84
C VAL A 183 9.71 -11.03 -4.07
N ALA A 184 9.78 -10.31 -2.94
CA ALA A 184 8.60 -9.97 -2.15
C ALA A 184 7.64 -9.03 -2.91
N ILE A 185 8.18 -8.08 -3.68
CA ILE A 185 7.38 -7.18 -4.52
C ILE A 185 6.70 -7.98 -5.63
N ALA A 186 7.46 -8.73 -6.42
CA ALA A 186 6.91 -9.52 -7.53
C ALA A 186 5.89 -10.56 -7.04
N PHE A 187 6.17 -11.25 -5.94
CA PHE A 187 5.28 -12.27 -5.42
C PHE A 187 4.00 -11.67 -4.78
N SER A 188 4.08 -10.48 -4.19
CA SER A 188 2.88 -9.77 -3.73
C SER A 188 2.00 -9.31 -4.90
N VAL A 189 2.60 -8.83 -5.98
CA VAL A 189 1.87 -8.51 -7.24
C VAL A 189 1.22 -9.76 -7.82
N TYR A 190 1.91 -10.91 -7.83
CA TYR A 190 1.32 -12.18 -8.27
C TYR A 190 0.15 -12.62 -7.39
N CYS A 191 0.28 -12.56 -6.06
CA CYS A 191 -0.78 -12.93 -5.14
C CYS A 191 -2.01 -12.02 -5.34
N PHE A 192 -1.81 -10.70 -5.39
CA PHE A 192 -2.85 -9.73 -5.69
C PHE A 192 -3.51 -9.99 -7.05
N GLY A 193 -2.73 -10.11 -8.12
CA GLY A 193 -3.25 -10.31 -9.48
C GLY A 193 -4.02 -11.61 -9.65
N SER A 194 -3.65 -12.66 -8.92
CA SER A 194 -4.32 -13.97 -9.01
C SER A 194 -5.68 -14.00 -8.31
N THR A 195 -5.86 -13.24 -7.22
CA THR A 195 -7.05 -13.30 -6.37
C THR A 195 -7.45 -11.93 -5.79
N PRO A 196 -7.58 -10.86 -6.61
CA PRO A 196 -7.63 -9.48 -6.11
C PRO A 196 -8.86 -9.20 -5.23
N ASN A 197 -9.97 -9.92 -5.44
CA ASN A 197 -11.21 -9.77 -4.68
C ASN A 197 -11.28 -10.62 -3.40
N ASP A 198 -10.33 -11.54 -3.19
CA ASP A 198 -10.28 -12.42 -2.02
C ASP A 198 -9.06 -12.08 -1.17
N VAL A 199 -9.29 -11.24 -0.16
CA VAL A 199 -8.26 -10.77 0.78
C VAL A 199 -7.64 -11.93 1.55
N GLY A 200 -8.47 -12.86 2.03
CA GLY A 200 -8.00 -13.99 2.84
C GLY A 200 -7.12 -14.94 2.03
N LEU A 201 -7.57 -15.27 0.82
CA LEU A 201 -6.82 -16.13 -0.08
C LEU A 201 -5.52 -15.48 -0.55
N SER A 202 -5.55 -14.20 -0.94
CA SER A 202 -4.34 -13.49 -1.38
C SER A 202 -3.25 -13.46 -0.31
N ILE A 203 -3.62 -13.14 0.94
CA ILE A 203 -2.69 -13.14 2.07
C ILE A 203 -2.21 -14.56 2.40
N THR A 204 -3.09 -15.56 2.34
CA THR A 204 -2.70 -16.97 2.56
C THR A 204 -1.75 -17.47 1.48
N ARG A 205 -1.89 -17.02 0.23
CA ARG A 205 -0.96 -17.34 -0.86
C ARG A 205 0.38 -16.66 -0.63
N ALA A 206 0.39 -15.39 -0.23
CA ALA A 206 1.60 -14.68 0.13
C ALA A 206 2.33 -15.38 1.29
N SER A 207 1.58 -15.96 2.23
CA SER A 207 2.14 -16.65 3.38
C SER A 207 2.89 -17.95 3.07
N GLN A 208 2.79 -18.45 1.84
CA GLN A 208 3.42 -19.71 1.42
C GLN A 208 4.89 -19.53 1.02
N ILE A 209 5.37 -18.30 0.88
CA ILE A 209 6.78 -18.05 0.60
C ILE A 209 7.60 -18.23 1.88
N LYS A 210 8.56 -19.16 1.86
CA LYS A 210 9.39 -19.45 3.04
C LYS A 210 10.41 -18.35 3.37
N LYS A 211 10.80 -17.55 2.37
CA LYS A 211 11.76 -16.45 2.53
C LYS A 211 11.01 -15.13 2.47
N GLN A 212 11.28 -14.23 3.42
CA GLN A 212 10.68 -12.89 3.46
C GLN A 212 9.15 -12.96 3.52
N ASN A 213 8.63 -13.88 4.34
CA ASN A 213 7.21 -14.14 4.42
C ASN A 213 6.47 -12.89 4.92
N SER A 214 6.92 -12.33 6.04
CA SER A 214 6.34 -11.14 6.66
C SER A 214 6.28 -9.95 5.69
N LEU A 215 7.36 -9.72 4.93
CA LEU A 215 7.42 -8.66 3.93
C LEU A 215 6.43 -8.88 2.79
N THR A 216 6.36 -10.09 2.26
CA THR A 216 5.43 -10.42 1.17
C THR A 216 3.98 -10.32 1.63
N ILE A 217 3.67 -10.81 2.84
CA ILE A 217 2.34 -10.69 3.44
C ILE A 217 1.97 -9.21 3.61
N ALA A 218 2.88 -8.39 4.15
CA ALA A 218 2.62 -6.97 4.37
C ALA A 218 2.34 -6.23 3.05
N LEU A 219 3.18 -6.45 2.03
CA LEU A 219 2.98 -5.85 0.71
C LEU A 219 1.70 -6.32 0.02
N THR A 220 1.40 -7.63 0.10
CA THR A 220 0.16 -8.19 -0.47
C THR A 220 -1.06 -7.64 0.25
N GLY A 221 -1.02 -7.63 1.59
CA GLY A 221 -2.05 -7.10 2.47
C GLY A 221 -2.34 -5.64 2.17
N PHE A 222 -1.29 -4.84 1.94
CA PHE A 222 -1.45 -3.45 1.52
C PHE A 222 -2.23 -3.34 0.21
N LEU A 223 -1.82 -4.03 -0.86
CA LEU A 223 -2.52 -3.96 -2.16
C LEU A 223 -3.98 -4.40 -2.09
N VAL A 224 -4.26 -5.57 -1.48
CA VAL A 224 -5.64 -6.05 -1.36
C VAL A 224 -6.48 -5.17 -0.46
N GLY A 225 -5.85 -4.49 0.51
CA GLY A 225 -6.51 -3.53 1.37
C GLY A 225 -6.84 -2.22 0.67
N LEU A 226 -5.94 -1.70 -0.18
CA LEU A 226 -6.25 -0.57 -1.05
C LEU A 226 -7.40 -0.90 -2.00
N TYR A 227 -7.41 -2.13 -2.54
CA TYR A 227 -8.37 -2.54 -3.55
C TYR A 227 -9.76 -2.87 -2.97
N ASN A 228 -9.83 -3.60 -1.85
CA ASN A 228 -11.09 -4.06 -1.24
C ASN A 228 -11.57 -3.21 -0.06
N SER A 229 -10.78 -2.22 0.35
CA SER A 229 -10.95 -1.43 1.57
C SER A 229 -10.92 -2.26 2.86
N ILE A 230 -11.02 -1.59 4.01
CA ILE A 230 -11.10 -2.25 5.32
C ILE A 230 -12.28 -3.24 5.38
N SER A 231 -13.39 -2.99 4.70
CA SER A 231 -14.55 -3.91 4.72
C SER A 231 -14.30 -5.25 4.04
N GLY A 232 -13.30 -5.32 3.15
CA GLY A 232 -12.88 -6.56 2.50
C GLY A 232 -12.20 -7.55 3.44
N PHE A 233 -11.71 -7.08 4.60
CA PHE A 233 -11.07 -7.94 5.57
C PHE A 233 -12.08 -8.74 6.42
N PRO A 234 -11.78 -10.02 6.74
CA PRO A 234 -12.59 -10.82 7.64
C PRO A 234 -12.88 -10.09 8.96
N LEU A 235 -14.10 -10.22 9.46
CA LEU A 235 -14.52 -9.53 10.69
C LEU A 235 -13.61 -9.88 11.88
N ALA A 236 -13.18 -11.13 11.99
CA ALA A 236 -12.26 -11.57 13.04
C ALA A 236 -10.93 -10.83 13.00
N TRP A 237 -10.41 -10.54 11.81
CA TRP A 237 -9.15 -9.81 11.64
C TRP A 237 -9.35 -8.34 12.02
N ARG A 238 -10.43 -7.70 11.57
CA ARG A 238 -10.76 -6.33 11.98
C ARG A 238 -10.95 -6.17 13.49
N LYS A 239 -11.59 -7.13 14.15
CA LYS A 239 -11.75 -7.10 15.62
C LYS A 239 -10.41 -7.26 16.32
N LYS A 240 -9.54 -8.13 15.82
CA LYS A 240 -8.23 -8.32 16.42
C LYS A 240 -7.32 -7.12 16.17
N SER A 241 -7.37 -6.50 14.98
CA SER A 241 -6.61 -5.28 14.69
C SER A 241 -6.97 -4.13 15.64
N GLN A 242 -8.23 -4.06 16.08
CA GLN A 242 -8.68 -3.10 17.09
C GLN A 242 -8.09 -3.34 18.47
N ASN A 243 -7.40 -4.46 18.73
CA ASN A 243 -6.71 -4.74 19.99
C ASN A 243 -5.19 -4.57 19.87
N GLU A 244 -4.67 -4.35 18.66
CA GLU A 244 -3.24 -4.22 18.41
C GLU A 244 -2.82 -2.74 18.45
N PRO A 245 -1.93 -2.31 19.36
CA PRO A 245 -1.62 -0.90 19.58
C PRO A 245 -1.14 -0.15 18.34
N LEU A 246 -0.22 -0.75 17.56
CA LEU A 246 0.29 -0.12 16.34
C LEU A 246 -0.82 0.07 15.30
N THR A 247 -1.71 -0.93 15.13
CA THR A 247 -2.79 -0.84 14.15
C THR A 247 -3.85 0.17 14.58
N GLN A 248 -4.16 0.27 15.88
CA GLN A 248 -5.05 1.32 16.40
C GLN A 248 -4.49 2.71 16.11
N LEU A 249 -3.20 2.92 16.40
CA LEU A 249 -2.52 4.20 16.20
C LEU A 249 -2.51 4.60 14.72
N LEU A 250 -2.07 3.68 13.84
CA LEU A 250 -2.07 3.88 12.39
C LEU A 250 -3.48 4.20 11.87
N ASN A 251 -4.51 3.52 12.38
CA ASN A 251 -5.88 3.74 11.97
C ASN A 251 -6.42 5.13 12.36
N GLN A 252 -6.00 5.66 13.52
CA GLN A 252 -6.37 7.02 13.94
C GLN A 252 -5.63 8.07 13.10
N GLN A 253 -4.32 7.88 12.92
CA GLN A 253 -3.47 8.80 12.18
C GLN A 253 -3.83 8.87 10.69
N VAL A 254 -4.15 7.73 10.07
CA VAL A 254 -4.52 7.72 8.65
C VAL A 254 -5.83 8.45 8.37
N ILE A 255 -6.77 8.46 9.32
CA ILE A 255 -8.00 9.27 9.21
C ILE A 255 -7.65 10.76 9.22
N GLN A 256 -6.75 11.19 10.11
CA GLN A 256 -6.31 12.59 10.18
C GLN A 256 -5.53 13.01 8.94
N MET A 257 -4.58 12.18 8.49
CA MET A 257 -3.82 12.38 7.26
C MET A 257 -4.73 12.44 6.03
N PHE A 258 -5.77 11.60 5.99
CA PHE A 258 -6.79 11.66 4.94
C PHE A 258 -7.51 13.01 4.92
N GLY A 259 -7.82 13.57 6.09
CA GLY A 259 -8.39 14.92 6.18
C GLY A 259 -7.50 16.01 5.61
N LEU A 260 -6.21 15.94 5.90
CA LEU A 260 -5.24 16.88 5.35
C LEU A 260 -5.17 16.78 3.83
N TRP A 261 -5.08 15.55 3.29
CA TRP A 261 -5.11 15.33 1.85
C TRP A 261 -6.42 15.83 1.23
N SER A 262 -7.55 15.58 1.88
CA SER A 262 -8.87 15.98 1.38
C SER A 262 -9.19 17.47 1.60
N GLY A 263 -8.28 18.25 2.17
CA GLY A 263 -8.48 19.65 2.52
C GLY A 263 -9.48 19.90 3.65
N VAL A 264 -9.84 18.88 4.44
CA VAL A 264 -10.73 19.02 5.61
C VAL A 264 -9.89 19.20 6.87
N TYR A 265 -9.88 20.43 7.38
CA TYR A 265 -8.96 20.86 8.44
C TYR A 265 -9.36 20.44 9.87
N GLU A 266 -10.57 19.91 10.08
CA GLU A 266 -11.07 19.48 11.40
C GLU A 266 -11.72 18.09 11.32
N ILE A 267 -10.91 17.04 11.17
CA ILE A 267 -11.40 15.67 11.38
C ILE A 267 -11.14 15.28 12.84
N ASN A 268 -12.18 15.36 13.66
CA ASN A 268 -12.17 14.66 14.94
C ASN A 268 -12.03 13.15 14.65
N SER A 269 -11.00 12.50 15.22
CA SER A 269 -10.73 11.06 15.04
C SER A 269 -11.89 10.15 15.49
N ASN A 270 -12.84 10.70 16.25
CA ASN A 270 -14.05 10.03 16.72
C ASN A 270 -15.26 10.21 15.79
N THR A 271 -15.16 11.03 14.75
CA THR A 271 -16.27 11.27 13.81
C THR A 271 -16.18 10.24 12.67
N PRO A 272 -17.21 9.40 12.47
CA PRO A 272 -17.16 8.41 11.40
C PRO A 272 -17.05 9.10 10.04
N PRO A 273 -16.26 8.57 9.10
CA PRO A 273 -16.04 9.18 7.79
C PRO A 273 -17.27 9.26 6.88
N SER A 274 -18.45 8.86 7.35
CA SER A 274 -19.73 8.93 6.63
C SER A 274 -20.16 10.34 6.24
N THR A 275 -19.50 11.39 6.73
CA THR A 275 -19.70 12.79 6.32
C THR A 275 -18.84 13.24 5.15
N PHE A 276 -17.82 12.48 4.72
CA PHE A 276 -17.01 12.83 3.55
C PHE A 276 -17.71 12.41 2.27
N THR A 277 -18.34 13.34 1.57
CA THR A 277 -18.83 13.13 0.20
C THR A 277 -17.71 13.49 -0.77
N LEU A 278 -16.59 12.76 -0.71
CA LEU A 278 -15.38 13.05 -1.49
C LEU A 278 -14.92 11.81 -2.25
N ALA A 279 -14.55 12.04 -3.50
CA ALA A 279 -13.97 11.07 -4.42
C ALA A 279 -12.56 11.54 -4.81
N ALA A 280 -11.70 10.64 -5.26
CA ALA A 280 -10.40 11.00 -5.83
C ALA A 280 -10.58 11.92 -7.05
N SER A 281 -9.58 12.77 -7.33
CA SER A 281 -9.59 13.66 -8.49
C SER A 281 -9.86 12.86 -9.78
N GLY A 282 -10.88 13.27 -10.54
CA GLY A 282 -11.33 12.56 -11.76
C GLY A 282 -12.38 11.46 -11.55
N VAL A 283 -12.74 11.11 -10.31
CA VAL A 283 -13.77 10.10 -10.00
C VAL A 283 -15.09 10.79 -9.60
N ILE A 284 -16.17 10.56 -10.35
CA ILE A 284 -17.51 11.06 -9.98
C ILE A 284 -18.17 10.04 -9.05
N GLN A 285 -18.37 10.40 -7.77
CA GLN A 285 -19.21 9.61 -6.86
C GLN A 285 -20.69 9.79 -7.22
N ARG A 286 -21.39 8.67 -7.40
CA ARG A 286 -22.84 8.68 -7.65
C ARG A 286 -23.55 9.08 -6.36
N ARG A 287 -24.25 10.22 -6.36
CA ARG A 287 -25.10 10.61 -5.23
C ARG A 287 -26.16 9.51 -5.01
N THR A 288 -26.26 9.00 -3.79
CA THR A 288 -27.48 8.35 -3.34
C THR A 288 -28.58 9.40 -3.44
N SER A 289 -29.54 9.16 -4.33
CA SER A 289 -30.68 10.03 -4.56
C SER A 289 -31.35 10.34 -3.21
N LEU A 290 -31.32 11.60 -2.80
CA LEU A 290 -32.23 12.12 -1.79
C LEU A 290 -33.65 11.78 -2.25
N ASN A 291 -34.43 11.12 -1.41
CA ASN A 291 -35.86 11.01 -1.63
C ASN A 291 -36.40 12.44 -1.75
N LEU A 292 -36.83 12.82 -2.96
CA LEU A 292 -37.59 14.02 -3.18
C LEU A 292 -38.85 13.89 -2.33
N VAL A 293 -38.90 14.60 -1.22
CA VAL A 293 -40.15 14.86 -0.51
C VAL A 293 -40.99 15.68 -1.50
N SER A 294 -41.94 15.02 -2.17
CA SER A 294 -42.98 15.74 -2.89
C SER A 294 -43.70 16.61 -1.87
N GLN A 295 -43.74 17.92 -2.15
CA GLN A 295 -44.66 18.79 -1.45
C GLN A 295 -46.08 18.36 -1.84
N ASP A 296 -46.74 17.63 -0.95
CA ASP A 296 -48.18 17.51 -0.97
C ASP A 296 -48.75 18.85 -0.51
N ASN A 297 -49.05 19.72 -1.48
CA ASN A 297 -49.98 20.82 -1.31
C ASN A 297 -51.39 20.29 -1.56
N ASN A 298 -52.14 20.07 -0.49
CA ASN A 298 -53.55 20.45 -0.25
C ASN A 298 -54.21 19.56 0.79
#